data_AF-A0A412Y078-F1
#
_entry.id   AF-A0A412Y078-F1
#
_cell.length_a   1.000
_cell.length_b   1.000
_cell.length_c   1.000
_cell.angle_alpha   90.00
_cell.angle_beta   90.00
_cell.angle_gamma   90.00
#
_symmetry.space_group_name_H-M   'P 1'
#
loop_
_entity.id
_entity.type
_entity.pdbx_description
1 polymer ?
#
loop_
_entity_poly.entity_id
_entity_poly.type
_entity_poly.pdbx_seq_one_letter_code
_entity_poly.pdbx_strand_id
1 'polypeptide(L)'
;MDRKFFTDLAKEHSLNASHFKWLGQVRHSEIVVDNVLLDRLVEFQSRLERLQVMGNDEYRGFYIEVPRPTPEEWGDSDDLIASGEYRSKEEFLQDWQSSNPMETLWLHVASTKYMERRTILFTDRKYIRFGISNYSSYVSDNNEYYDDEWFRETIARIFAYLYRLADAMIANVGGFNEYVAGNLPYQQRTGRISRKDFNRIVPRLRIELKDRETSLKALEDSLCGCSVPPLGAMTIRQYCKYFRIAHEVYSAYYRKRGVRDCIYEDLQDVPEELRDVVYYNQVKFLDVEKLYDIDSPADFMRFAKDHYGELGFSRLNVVAEDAERPGWLIAVFNSYSANAGLAIEVATSLYKSGAPLIINDADKFLKIIREEDYVRLVPDSYHNYMGYQEEGTVYELPWEYECSDNGKSPLTAGQYKEIVSLAEWQEVEKVKVP
;
A
#
# COMPACT_ATOMS: atom_id res chain seq x y z
N MET A 1 -17.34 12.84 24.29
CA MET A 1 -18.12 11.83 23.54
C MET A 1 -17.69 10.45 24.00
N ASP A 2 -18.51 9.43 23.78
CA ASP A 2 -18.21 8.04 24.13
C ASP A 2 -18.83 7.06 23.12
N ARG A 3 -18.54 5.77 23.26
CA ARG A 3 -19.10 4.71 22.38
C ARG A 3 -20.63 4.70 22.37
N LYS A 4 -21.24 5.00 23.52
CA LYS A 4 -22.69 5.02 23.66
C LYS A 4 -23.29 6.11 22.77
N PHE A 5 -22.71 7.29 22.73
CA PHE A 5 -23.13 8.36 21.81
C PHE A 5 -23.15 7.90 20.35
N PHE A 6 -22.05 7.31 19.86
CA PHE A 6 -21.97 6.81 18.48
C PHE A 6 -23.00 5.71 18.19
N THR A 7 -23.19 4.80 19.14
CA THR A 7 -24.14 3.68 19.03
C THR A 7 -25.58 4.17 19.03
N ASP A 8 -25.94 5.07 19.95
CA ASP A 8 -27.28 5.64 20.06
C ASP A 8 -27.60 6.50 18.82
N LEU A 9 -26.62 7.28 18.33
CA LEU A 9 -26.78 8.08 17.11
C LEU A 9 -26.95 7.22 15.85
N ALA A 10 -26.19 6.14 15.71
CA ALA A 10 -26.36 5.19 14.61
C ALA A 10 -27.76 4.56 14.65
N LYS A 11 -28.25 4.17 15.84
CA LYS A 11 -29.60 3.63 16.03
C LYS A 11 -30.71 4.65 15.72
N GLU A 12 -30.55 5.93 16.11
CA GLU A 12 -31.49 7.02 15.78
C GLU A 12 -31.75 7.10 14.27
N HIS A 13 -30.72 6.82 13.46
CA HIS A 13 -30.78 6.85 12.01
C HIS A 13 -30.87 5.46 11.36
N SER A 14 -31.14 4.41 12.14
CA SER A 14 -31.24 3.01 11.66
C SER A 14 -30.01 2.58 10.83
N LEU A 15 -28.82 2.97 11.27
CA LEU A 15 -27.54 2.63 10.66
C LEU A 15 -26.75 1.66 11.53
N ASN A 16 -26.01 0.79 10.87
CA ASN A 16 -25.03 -0.12 11.46
C ASN A 16 -23.93 -0.43 10.43
N ALA A 17 -22.94 -1.24 10.80
CA ALA A 17 -21.79 -1.53 9.97
C ALA A 17 -22.14 -2.23 8.64
N SER A 18 -23.25 -2.97 8.52
CA SER A 18 -23.61 -3.65 7.26
C SER A 18 -23.94 -2.65 6.16
N HIS A 19 -24.61 -1.53 6.48
CA HIS A 19 -24.92 -0.48 5.51
C HIS A 19 -23.66 0.08 4.85
N PHE A 20 -22.63 0.41 5.65
CA PHE A 20 -21.36 0.92 5.12
C PHE A 20 -20.56 -0.15 4.36
N LYS A 21 -20.59 -1.40 4.82
CA LYS A 21 -19.96 -2.52 4.11
C LYS A 21 -20.63 -2.78 2.76
N TRP A 22 -21.96 -2.70 2.70
CA TRP A 22 -22.74 -2.93 1.50
C TRP A 22 -22.47 -1.86 0.43
N LEU A 23 -22.53 -0.58 0.81
CA LEU A 23 -22.16 0.53 -0.08
C LEU A 23 -20.73 0.43 -0.62
N GLY A 24 -19.83 -0.21 0.14
CA GLY A 24 -18.44 -0.46 -0.24
C GLY A 24 -18.13 -1.88 -0.73
N GLN A 25 -19.13 -2.67 -1.16
CA GLN A 25 -18.93 -4.02 -1.70
C GLN A 25 -18.12 -3.98 -3.01
N VAL A 26 -18.33 -2.95 -3.83
CA VAL A 26 -17.50 -2.69 -5.01
C VAL A 26 -16.29 -1.88 -4.59
N ARG A 27 -15.09 -2.39 -4.88
CA ARG A 27 -13.83 -1.70 -4.57
C ARG A 27 -13.81 -0.35 -5.28
N HIS A 28 -13.57 0.73 -4.54
CA HIS A 28 -13.62 2.11 -5.04
C HIS A 28 -15.01 2.54 -5.54
N SER A 29 -16.08 2.02 -4.94
CA SER A 29 -17.46 2.45 -5.21
C SER A 29 -17.56 3.98 -5.09
N GLU A 30 -17.82 4.65 -6.20
CA GLU A 30 -18.06 6.10 -6.26
C GLU A 30 -19.54 6.33 -6.51
N ILE A 31 -20.18 6.99 -5.55
CA ILE A 31 -21.60 7.26 -5.52
C ILE A 31 -21.79 8.69 -5.99
N VAL A 32 -22.22 8.85 -7.24
CA VAL A 32 -22.51 10.16 -7.81
C VAL A 32 -23.91 10.59 -7.40
N VAL A 33 -23.99 11.70 -6.66
CA VAL A 33 -25.26 12.21 -6.12
C VAL A 33 -26.11 12.91 -7.18
N ASP A 34 -27.43 12.78 -7.06
CA ASP A 34 -28.40 13.60 -7.78
C ASP A 34 -28.53 14.99 -7.16
N ASN A 35 -29.39 15.85 -7.71
CA ASN A 35 -29.57 17.22 -7.18
C ASN A 35 -30.04 17.24 -5.72
N VAL A 36 -30.86 16.26 -5.28
CA VAL A 36 -31.39 16.23 -3.91
C VAL A 36 -30.30 15.82 -2.92
N LEU A 37 -29.51 14.81 -3.25
CA LEU A 37 -28.38 14.37 -2.44
C LEU A 37 -27.18 15.34 -2.54
N LEU A 38 -27.08 16.13 -3.62
CA LEU A 38 -26.10 17.21 -3.75
C LEU A 38 -26.32 18.31 -2.72
N ASP A 39 -27.56 18.77 -2.54
CA ASP A 39 -27.87 19.77 -1.51
C ASP A 39 -27.46 19.27 -0.11
N ARG A 40 -27.67 17.98 0.15
CA ARG A 40 -27.25 17.35 1.41
C ARG A 40 -25.73 17.32 1.58
N LEU A 41 -25.01 16.98 0.52
CA LEU A 41 -23.54 17.01 0.48
C LEU A 41 -23.02 18.42 0.73
N VAL A 42 -23.59 19.43 0.06
CA VAL A 42 -23.22 20.84 0.24
C VAL A 42 -23.49 21.31 1.67
N GLU A 43 -24.67 21.01 2.22
CA GLU A 43 -25.01 21.35 3.60
C GLU A 43 -24.04 20.72 4.59
N PHE A 44 -23.69 19.44 4.39
CA PHE A 44 -22.75 18.74 5.26
C PHE A 44 -21.39 19.42 5.26
N GLN A 45 -20.85 19.69 4.06
CA GLN A 45 -19.55 20.35 3.93
C GLN A 45 -19.58 21.76 4.53
N SER A 46 -20.67 22.51 4.34
CA SER A 46 -20.85 23.83 4.96
C SER A 46 -20.79 23.77 6.49
N ARG A 47 -21.36 22.74 7.12
CA ARG A 47 -21.22 22.54 8.58
C ARG A 47 -19.77 22.29 8.98
N LEU A 48 -19.01 21.52 8.18
CA LEU A 48 -17.60 21.27 8.44
C LEU A 48 -16.72 22.52 8.28
N GLU A 49 -17.17 23.58 7.60
CA GLU A 49 -16.41 24.83 7.49
C GLU A 49 -16.14 25.50 8.84
N ARG A 50 -16.89 25.13 9.88
CA ARG A 50 -16.66 25.51 11.29
C ARG A 50 -15.44 24.81 11.92
N LEU A 51 -14.80 23.89 11.19
CA LEU A 51 -13.57 23.23 11.57
C LEU A 51 -12.41 23.78 10.74
N GLN A 52 -11.23 23.79 11.34
CA GLN A 52 -9.99 24.17 10.67
C GLN A 52 -9.68 23.22 9.51
N VAL A 53 -9.21 23.78 8.39
CA VAL A 53 -8.70 23.00 7.24
C VAL A 53 -7.41 22.29 7.63
N MET A 54 -7.29 21.01 7.25
CA MET A 54 -6.19 20.13 7.65
C MET A 54 -5.17 19.89 6.52
N GLY A 55 -5.51 20.24 5.28
CA GLY A 55 -4.65 20.05 4.12
C GLY A 55 -5.09 20.84 2.89
N ASN A 56 -4.66 20.40 1.72
CA ASN A 56 -5.09 20.98 0.44
C ASN A 56 -6.58 20.70 0.18
N ASP A 57 -7.17 21.38 -0.80
CA ASP A 57 -8.53 21.10 -1.30
C ASP A 57 -9.59 21.14 -0.19
N GLU A 58 -9.45 22.13 0.72
CA GLU A 58 -10.30 22.32 1.90
C GLU A 58 -10.49 21.05 2.75
N TYR A 59 -9.51 20.14 2.73
CA TYR A 59 -9.58 18.83 3.37
C TYR A 59 -9.88 18.92 4.87
N ARG A 60 -10.85 18.10 5.30
CA ARG A 60 -11.18 17.86 6.71
C ARG A 60 -11.45 16.37 6.92
N GLY A 61 -10.68 15.75 7.79
CA GLY A 61 -10.75 14.33 8.12
C GLY A 61 -11.16 14.12 9.58
N PHE A 62 -12.02 13.13 9.84
CA PHE A 62 -12.38 12.73 11.20
C PHE A 62 -12.83 11.27 11.23
N TYR A 63 -12.88 10.66 12.41
CA TYR A 63 -13.27 9.27 12.59
C TYR A 63 -14.72 9.13 13.06
N ILE A 64 -15.38 8.08 12.60
CA ILE A 64 -16.69 7.63 13.07
C ILE A 64 -16.60 6.18 13.54
N GLU A 65 -17.47 5.84 14.47
CA GLU A 65 -17.66 4.47 14.96
C GLU A 65 -19.12 4.09 14.74
N VAL A 66 -19.35 2.90 14.17
CA VAL A 66 -20.68 2.41 13.81
C VAL A 66 -20.87 1.00 14.41
N PRO A 67 -22.00 0.70 15.05
CA PRO A 67 -22.21 -0.59 15.70
C PRO A 67 -22.29 -1.75 14.71
N ARG A 68 -21.86 -2.93 15.15
CA ARG A 68 -22.11 -4.20 14.46
C ARG A 68 -23.62 -4.45 14.32
N PRO A 69 -24.11 -4.91 13.16
CA PRO A 69 -25.51 -5.35 13.02
C PRO A 69 -25.82 -6.51 13.96
N THR A 70 -27.01 -6.54 14.55
CA THR A 70 -27.51 -7.80 15.15
C THR A 70 -27.74 -8.85 14.05
N PRO A 71 -27.86 -10.15 14.39
CA PRO A 71 -28.21 -11.16 13.39
C PRO A 71 -29.47 -10.78 12.59
N GLU A 72 -30.49 -10.25 13.27
CA GLU A 72 -31.77 -9.84 12.67
C GLU A 72 -31.63 -8.61 11.77
N GLU A 73 -30.72 -7.68 12.10
CA GLU A 73 -30.40 -6.54 11.25
C GLU A 73 -29.49 -6.90 10.06
N TRP A 74 -28.85 -8.08 10.10
CA TRP A 74 -27.96 -8.57 9.03
C TRP A 74 -28.73 -9.35 7.97
N GLY A 75 -29.73 -10.13 8.39
CA GLY A 75 -30.64 -10.84 7.49
C GLY A 75 -31.72 -11.61 8.25
N ASP A 76 -32.82 -11.91 7.56
CA ASP A 76 -33.85 -12.80 8.09
C ASP A 76 -33.39 -14.25 7.95
N SER A 77 -33.03 -14.88 9.06
CA SER A 77 -32.54 -16.26 9.05
C SER A 77 -33.57 -17.24 8.48
N ASP A 78 -34.86 -17.01 8.71
CA ASP A 78 -35.91 -17.95 8.30
C ASP A 78 -36.11 -17.88 6.78
N ASP A 79 -36.11 -16.66 6.21
CA ASP A 79 -36.19 -16.46 4.76
C ASP A 79 -34.95 -17.00 4.04
N LEU A 80 -33.75 -16.78 4.59
CA LEU A 80 -32.49 -17.25 3.99
C LEU A 80 -32.32 -18.77 4.10
N ILE A 81 -32.93 -19.41 5.10
CA ILE A 81 -33.02 -20.87 5.16
C ILE A 81 -34.07 -21.38 4.16
N ALA A 82 -35.21 -20.70 4.04
CA ALA A 82 -36.26 -21.07 3.10
C ALA A 82 -35.82 -20.94 1.63
N SER A 83 -34.97 -19.95 1.32
CA SER A 83 -34.35 -19.77 0.00
C SER A 83 -33.25 -20.81 -0.31
N GLY A 84 -32.79 -21.54 0.71
CA GLY A 84 -31.71 -22.51 0.61
C GLY A 84 -30.30 -21.91 0.65
N GLU A 85 -30.17 -20.62 0.97
CA GLU A 85 -28.87 -19.94 1.15
C GLU A 85 -28.12 -20.46 2.39
N TYR A 86 -28.86 -20.78 3.46
CA TYR A 86 -28.32 -21.47 4.64
C TYR A 86 -29.08 -22.76 4.94
N ARG A 87 -28.38 -23.76 5.50
CA ARG A 87 -28.97 -25.06 5.88
C ARG A 87 -29.58 -25.04 7.27
N SER A 88 -29.12 -24.14 8.14
CA SER A 88 -29.64 -24.00 9.50
C SER A 88 -29.35 -22.61 10.08
N LYS A 89 -30.03 -22.29 11.19
CA LYS A 89 -29.82 -21.05 11.93
C LYS A 89 -28.40 -20.97 12.51
N GLU A 90 -27.82 -22.09 12.90
CA GLU A 90 -26.46 -22.16 13.40
C GLU A 90 -25.44 -21.79 12.31
N GLU A 91 -25.65 -22.21 11.07
CA GLU A 91 -24.80 -21.84 9.94
C GLU A 91 -24.87 -20.34 9.66
N PHE A 92 -26.08 -19.78 9.62
CA PHE A 92 -26.30 -18.33 9.48
C PHE A 92 -25.60 -17.53 10.60
N LEU A 93 -25.74 -17.95 11.86
CA LEU A 93 -25.11 -17.26 13.00
C LEU A 93 -23.57 -17.35 12.97
N GLN A 94 -23.02 -18.47 12.50
CA GLN A 94 -21.58 -18.62 12.32
C GLN A 94 -21.06 -17.68 11.23
N ASP A 95 -21.77 -17.57 10.12
CA ASP A 95 -21.38 -16.67 9.03
C ASP A 95 -21.54 -15.19 9.43
N TRP A 96 -22.63 -14.85 10.12
CA TRP A 96 -22.83 -13.51 10.70
C TRP A 96 -21.64 -13.11 11.58
N GLN A 97 -21.22 -14.01 12.48
CA GLN A 97 -20.12 -13.77 13.41
C GLN A 97 -18.78 -13.67 12.68
N SER A 98 -18.57 -14.48 11.63
CA SER A 98 -17.36 -14.44 10.78
C SER A 98 -17.27 -13.15 9.96
N SER A 99 -18.40 -12.72 9.38
CA SER A 99 -18.53 -11.50 8.57
C SER A 99 -18.52 -10.22 9.40
N ASN A 100 -18.84 -10.33 10.70
CA ASN A 100 -18.89 -9.21 11.64
C ASN A 100 -18.12 -9.50 12.95
N PRO A 101 -16.78 -9.63 12.85
CA PRO A 101 -15.95 -10.07 13.98
C PRO A 101 -15.75 -8.98 15.05
N MET A 102 -15.95 -7.71 14.69
CA MET A 102 -15.76 -6.55 15.57
C MET A 102 -17.11 -6.02 16.08
N GLU A 103 -17.18 -5.62 17.35
CA GLU A 103 -18.38 -4.99 17.93
C GLU A 103 -18.75 -3.67 17.26
N THR A 104 -17.75 -2.96 16.73
CA THR A 104 -17.92 -1.71 16.00
C THR A 104 -17.02 -1.67 14.78
N LEU A 105 -17.47 -0.95 13.75
CA LEU A 105 -16.70 -0.59 12.58
C LEU A 105 -16.21 0.84 12.73
N TRP A 106 -14.90 1.03 12.66
CA TRP A 106 -14.27 2.35 12.60
C TRP A 106 -14.04 2.77 11.16
N LEU A 107 -14.48 3.97 10.80
CA LEU A 107 -14.23 4.58 9.50
C LEU A 107 -13.64 5.97 9.68
N HIS A 108 -12.67 6.30 8.85
CA HIS A 108 -12.23 7.65 8.61
C HIS A 108 -13.08 8.25 7.49
N VAL A 109 -13.67 9.42 7.78
CA VAL A 109 -14.45 10.23 6.86
C VAL A 109 -13.59 11.39 6.40
N ALA A 110 -13.27 11.42 5.11
CA ALA A 110 -12.49 12.47 4.49
C ALA A 110 -13.38 13.32 3.58
N SER A 111 -13.58 14.59 3.93
CA SER A 111 -14.29 15.56 3.09
C SER A 111 -13.28 16.42 2.33
N THR A 112 -13.46 16.54 1.02
CA THR A 112 -12.64 17.40 0.15
C THR A 112 -13.52 18.26 -0.75
N LYS A 113 -13.00 19.44 -1.07
CA LYS A 113 -13.60 20.38 -2.03
C LYS A 113 -12.49 21.01 -2.88
N TYR A 114 -12.52 20.71 -4.17
CA TYR A 114 -11.60 21.28 -5.16
C TYR A 114 -12.40 21.93 -6.28
N MET A 115 -12.38 23.26 -6.37
CA MET A 115 -13.26 24.01 -7.26
C MET A 115 -14.74 23.63 -7.01
N GLU A 116 -15.47 23.24 -8.05
CA GLU A 116 -16.86 22.77 -7.95
C GLU A 116 -16.98 21.28 -7.55
N ARG A 117 -15.86 20.56 -7.46
CA ARG A 117 -15.84 19.13 -7.13
C ARG A 117 -15.90 18.94 -5.62
N ARG A 118 -16.82 18.10 -5.17
CA ARG A 118 -17.10 17.80 -3.77
C ARG A 118 -17.12 16.31 -3.58
N THR A 119 -16.40 15.84 -2.56
CA THR A 119 -16.32 14.41 -2.25
C THR A 119 -16.29 14.18 -0.74
N ILE A 120 -16.97 13.13 -0.30
CA ILE A 120 -16.79 12.52 1.02
C ILE A 120 -16.34 11.08 0.80
N LEU A 121 -15.20 10.71 1.35
CA LEU A 121 -14.67 9.34 1.30
C LEU A 121 -14.81 8.67 2.66
N PHE A 122 -15.28 7.42 2.64
CA PHE A 122 -15.30 6.53 3.80
C PHE A 122 -14.24 5.47 3.60
N THR A 123 -13.31 5.39 4.55
CA THR A 123 -12.21 4.41 4.50
C THR A 123 -11.97 3.83 5.88
N ASP A 124 -11.62 2.56 5.98
CA ASP A 124 -11.08 1.99 7.22
C ASP A 124 -9.55 2.17 7.31
N ARG A 125 -9.00 3.12 6.54
CA ARG A 125 -7.58 3.40 6.32
C ARG A 125 -6.80 2.31 5.57
N LYS A 126 -7.31 1.08 5.49
CA LYS A 126 -6.73 0.00 4.66
C LYS A 126 -7.26 0.04 3.23
N TYR A 127 -8.55 0.33 3.09
CA TYR A 127 -9.24 0.40 1.82
C TYR A 127 -10.20 1.59 1.78
N ILE A 128 -10.31 2.23 0.63
CA ILE A 128 -11.46 3.09 0.36
C ILE A 128 -12.68 2.17 0.26
N ARG A 129 -13.65 2.36 1.16
CA ARG A 129 -14.89 1.59 1.16
C ARG A 129 -15.80 2.13 0.07
N PHE A 130 -16.15 3.41 0.15
CA PHE A 130 -16.90 4.11 -0.88
C PHE A 130 -16.69 5.62 -0.77
N GLY A 131 -17.02 6.33 -1.85
CA GLY A 131 -17.06 7.78 -1.91
C GLY A 131 -18.45 8.27 -2.29
N ILE A 132 -18.85 9.44 -1.78
CA ILE A 132 -20.04 10.18 -2.24
C ILE A 132 -19.52 11.46 -2.89
N SER A 133 -19.80 11.67 -4.18
CA SER A 133 -19.30 12.81 -4.94
C SER A 133 -20.36 13.42 -5.85
N ASN A 134 -20.16 14.67 -6.26
CA ASN A 134 -21.01 15.34 -7.26
C ASN A 134 -20.48 15.21 -8.70
N TYR A 135 -19.47 14.37 -8.92
CA TYR A 135 -18.86 14.14 -10.22
C TYR A 135 -18.29 12.72 -10.28
N SER A 136 -18.35 12.06 -11.43
CA SER A 136 -17.66 10.78 -11.60
C SER A 136 -16.18 11.02 -11.89
N SER A 137 -15.31 10.32 -11.16
CA SER A 137 -13.87 10.25 -11.41
C SER A 137 -13.54 9.31 -12.57
N TYR A 138 -14.46 8.42 -12.95
CA TYR A 138 -14.32 7.50 -14.08
C TYR A 138 -15.06 8.02 -15.32
N VAL A 139 -14.34 8.10 -16.45
CA VAL A 139 -14.94 8.27 -17.77
C VAL A 139 -15.39 6.89 -18.25
N SER A 140 -16.44 6.33 -17.67
CA SER A 140 -17.07 5.13 -18.21
C SER A 140 -18.51 5.43 -18.59
N ASP A 141 -18.90 4.97 -19.78
CA ASP A 141 -20.26 5.07 -20.32
C ASP A 141 -21.28 4.22 -19.53
N ASN A 142 -20.81 3.46 -18.54
CA ASN A 142 -21.62 2.68 -17.62
C ASN A 142 -21.63 3.40 -16.25
N ASN A 143 -22.28 4.56 -16.21
CA ASN A 143 -22.85 5.07 -14.97
C ASN A 143 -24.00 4.12 -14.60
N GLU A 144 -23.71 2.98 -13.98
CA GLU A 144 -24.72 2.28 -13.19
C GLU A 144 -25.07 3.20 -12.02
N TYR A 145 -26.00 4.11 -12.29
CA TYR A 145 -26.63 4.92 -11.28
C TYR A 145 -27.35 3.93 -10.37
N TYR A 146 -26.83 3.70 -9.17
CA TYR A 146 -27.54 2.96 -8.13
C TYR A 146 -28.75 3.79 -7.72
N ASP A 147 -29.80 3.70 -8.54
CA ASP A 147 -31.06 4.42 -8.38
C ASP A 147 -32.13 3.54 -7.73
N ASP A 148 -31.71 2.63 -6.84
CA ASP A 148 -32.67 1.95 -5.99
C ASP A 148 -33.04 2.83 -4.78
N GLU A 149 -34.30 2.73 -4.36
CA GLU A 149 -34.87 3.55 -3.28
C GLU A 149 -34.12 3.32 -1.96
N TRP A 150 -33.72 2.08 -1.70
CA TRP A 150 -32.96 1.69 -0.52
C TRP A 150 -31.63 2.44 -0.42
N PHE A 151 -30.93 2.59 -1.54
CA PHE A 151 -29.63 3.26 -1.61
C PHE A 151 -29.79 4.75 -1.32
N ARG A 152 -30.73 5.42 -1.99
CA ARG A 152 -31.03 6.85 -1.73
C ARG A 152 -31.43 7.09 -0.29
N GLU A 153 -32.28 6.24 0.28
CA GLU A 153 -32.69 6.32 1.67
C GLU A 153 -31.50 6.10 2.62
N THR A 154 -30.66 5.10 2.35
CA THR A 154 -29.46 4.82 3.14
C THR A 154 -28.48 5.99 3.13
N ILE A 155 -28.22 6.60 1.98
CA ILE A 155 -27.38 7.78 1.87
C ILE A 155 -27.98 8.98 2.61
N ALA A 156 -29.30 9.19 2.51
CA ALA A 156 -29.99 10.23 3.27
C ALA A 156 -29.87 10.03 4.80
N ARG A 157 -29.98 8.77 5.27
CA ARG A 157 -29.75 8.40 6.69
C ARG A 157 -28.31 8.66 7.12
N ILE A 158 -27.33 8.35 6.27
CA ILE A 158 -25.90 8.66 6.50
C ILE A 158 -25.69 10.17 6.64
N PHE A 159 -26.28 11.00 5.77
CA PHE A 159 -26.19 12.45 5.91
C PHE A 159 -26.83 12.95 7.21
N ALA A 160 -27.99 12.43 7.59
CA ALA A 160 -28.65 12.79 8.85
C ALA A 160 -27.76 12.47 10.07
N TYR A 161 -27.16 11.28 10.08
CA TYR A 161 -26.16 10.86 11.06
C TYR A 161 -24.96 11.82 11.09
N LEU A 162 -24.40 12.14 9.92
CA LEU A 162 -23.24 13.01 9.79
C LEU A 162 -23.51 14.45 10.24
N TYR A 163 -24.71 15.00 10.00
CA TYR A 163 -25.08 16.33 10.49
C TYR A 163 -25.06 16.39 12.01
N ARG A 164 -25.74 15.43 12.66
CA ARG A 164 -25.80 15.33 14.12
C ARG A 164 -24.41 15.13 14.72
N LEU A 165 -23.61 14.27 14.11
CA LEU A 165 -22.23 14.03 14.54
C LEU A 165 -21.37 15.29 14.38
N ALA A 166 -21.45 15.99 13.25
CA ALA A 166 -20.68 17.21 13.02
C ALA A 166 -21.03 18.29 14.06
N ASP A 167 -22.32 18.52 14.32
CA ASP A 167 -22.76 19.49 15.33
C ASP A 167 -22.23 19.15 16.72
N ALA A 168 -22.35 17.89 17.13
CA ALA A 168 -21.87 17.42 18.43
C ALA A 168 -20.34 17.48 18.53
N MET A 169 -19.63 17.13 17.45
CA MET A 169 -18.17 17.18 17.37
C MET A 169 -17.69 18.63 17.51
N ILE A 170 -18.30 19.57 16.78
CA ILE A 170 -17.96 21.00 16.88
C ILE A 170 -18.24 21.55 18.28
N ALA A 171 -19.34 21.12 18.91
CA ALA A 171 -19.68 21.55 20.26
C ALA A 171 -18.69 21.06 21.33
N ASN A 172 -18.00 19.94 21.10
CA ASN A 172 -17.01 19.37 22.03
C ASN A 172 -15.85 18.68 21.31
N VAL A 173 -15.04 19.47 20.60
CA VAL A 173 -13.89 18.96 19.83
C VAL A 173 -12.86 18.26 20.73
N GLY A 174 -12.62 18.77 21.94
CA GLY A 174 -11.71 18.16 22.90
C GLY A 174 -12.15 16.74 23.28
N GLY A 175 -13.41 16.59 23.70
CA GLY A 175 -13.98 15.30 24.08
C GLY A 175 -14.22 14.35 22.89
N PHE A 176 -14.24 14.83 21.64
CA PHE A 176 -14.19 13.98 20.45
C PHE A 176 -12.77 13.48 20.22
N ASN A 177 -11.77 14.37 20.18
CA ASN A 177 -10.37 14.01 19.94
C ASN A 177 -9.82 13.06 21.01
N GLU A 178 -10.14 13.28 22.29
CA GLU A 178 -9.76 12.38 23.39
C GLU A 178 -10.36 10.99 23.21
N TYR A 179 -11.63 10.91 22.81
CA TYR A 179 -12.30 9.65 22.55
C TYR A 179 -11.64 8.88 21.41
N VAL A 180 -11.42 9.53 20.26
CA VAL A 180 -10.76 8.91 19.11
C VAL A 180 -9.34 8.48 19.46
N ALA A 181 -8.56 9.34 20.11
CA ALA A 181 -7.18 9.03 20.51
C ALA A 181 -7.11 7.81 21.44
N GLY A 182 -8.08 7.64 22.35
CA GLY A 182 -8.15 6.53 23.29
C GLY A 182 -8.71 5.22 22.72
N ASN A 183 -9.50 5.27 21.64
CA ASN A 183 -10.28 4.11 21.17
C ASN A 183 -10.01 3.68 19.72
N LEU A 184 -9.32 4.49 18.91
CA LEU A 184 -9.04 4.14 17.52
C LEU A 184 -8.21 2.85 17.42
N PRO A 185 -8.60 1.86 16.59
CA PRO A 185 -7.84 0.63 16.42
C PRO A 185 -6.41 0.88 15.91
N TYR A 186 -5.44 0.11 16.41
CA TYR A 186 -4.02 0.25 16.03
C TYR A 186 -3.77 0.03 14.53
N GLN A 187 -4.60 -0.77 13.88
CA GLN A 187 -4.56 -1.02 12.43
C GLN A 187 -4.89 0.22 11.59
N GLN A 188 -5.55 1.22 12.19
CA GLN A 188 -5.84 2.50 11.53
C GLN A 188 -4.85 3.60 11.95
N ARG A 189 -3.87 3.27 12.80
CA ARG A 189 -2.84 4.20 13.26
C ARG A 189 -1.57 4.05 12.42
N THR A 190 -0.75 5.09 12.47
CA THR A 190 0.62 5.05 11.97
C THR A 190 1.57 5.03 13.15
N GLY A 191 2.59 4.19 13.05
CA GLY A 191 3.63 4.10 14.07
C GLY A 191 4.88 3.50 13.47
N ARG A 192 5.83 3.15 14.33
CA ARG A 192 7.02 2.40 13.95
C ARG A 192 7.50 1.53 15.09
N ILE A 193 8.24 0.48 14.77
CA ILE A 193 8.86 -0.43 15.72
C ILE A 193 10.31 -0.65 15.31
N SER A 194 11.22 -0.83 16.27
CA SER A 194 12.62 -1.14 15.94
C SER A 194 12.69 -2.40 15.06
N ARG A 195 13.53 -2.41 14.03
CA ARG A 195 13.64 -3.60 13.16
C ARG A 195 14.10 -4.82 13.95
N LYS A 196 14.98 -4.61 14.92
CA LYS A 196 15.46 -5.65 15.84
C LYS A 196 14.32 -6.33 16.60
N ASP A 197 13.42 -5.55 17.19
CA ASP A 197 12.24 -6.11 17.89
C ASP A 197 11.26 -6.75 16.91
N PHE A 198 11.00 -6.10 15.78
CA PHE A 198 10.11 -6.65 14.76
C PHE A 198 10.58 -8.02 14.25
N ASN A 199 11.85 -8.14 13.89
CA ASN A 199 12.44 -9.39 13.41
C ASN A 199 12.48 -10.47 14.50
N ARG A 200 12.64 -10.09 15.77
CA ARG A 200 12.55 -11.00 16.91
C ARG A 200 11.13 -11.56 17.08
N ILE A 201 10.12 -10.71 16.94
CA ILE A 201 8.70 -11.09 17.11
C ILE A 201 8.20 -11.87 15.89
N VAL A 202 8.54 -11.42 14.68
CA VAL A 202 8.06 -11.96 13.40
C VAL A 202 9.23 -12.39 12.50
N PRO A 203 10.01 -13.43 12.90
CA PRO A 203 11.24 -13.82 12.21
C PRO A 203 11.03 -14.23 10.74
N ARG A 204 9.82 -14.69 10.39
CA ARG A 204 9.47 -15.05 9.01
C ARG A 204 9.50 -13.88 8.02
N LEU A 205 9.46 -12.63 8.51
CA LEU A 205 9.52 -11.41 7.68
C LEU A 205 10.91 -10.78 7.66
N ARG A 206 11.88 -11.36 8.38
CA ARG A 206 13.27 -10.90 8.36
C ARG A 206 13.84 -11.03 6.95
N ILE A 207 14.56 -10.00 6.51
CA ILE A 207 15.29 -10.03 5.23
C ILE A 207 16.52 -10.91 5.41
N GLU A 208 16.42 -12.14 4.93
CA GLU A 208 17.52 -13.10 4.89
C GLU A 208 18.27 -13.00 3.56
N LEU A 209 19.58 -12.79 3.63
CA LEU A 209 20.47 -12.65 2.47
C LEU A 209 21.30 -13.93 2.29
N LYS A 210 21.48 -14.37 1.04
CA LYS A 210 22.27 -15.57 0.72
C LYS A 210 23.76 -15.40 1.05
N ASP A 211 24.27 -14.20 0.84
CA ASP A 211 25.67 -13.85 1.08
C ASP A 211 25.75 -12.51 1.80
N ARG A 212 25.52 -12.55 3.11
CA ARG A 212 25.45 -11.35 3.95
C ARG A 212 26.78 -10.59 3.98
N GLU A 213 27.92 -11.29 4.01
CA GLU A 213 29.25 -10.66 4.07
C GLU A 213 29.53 -9.85 2.80
N THR A 214 29.33 -10.45 1.62
CA THR A 214 29.52 -9.75 0.36
C THR A 214 28.50 -8.62 0.18
N SER A 215 27.27 -8.81 0.65
CA SER A 215 26.24 -7.76 0.60
C SER A 215 26.61 -6.53 1.43
N LEU A 216 27.10 -6.74 2.66
CA LEU A 216 27.58 -5.64 3.50
C LEU A 216 28.75 -4.91 2.83
N LYS A 217 29.72 -5.66 2.31
CA LYS A 217 30.88 -5.09 1.62
C LYS A 217 30.48 -4.28 0.39
N ALA A 218 29.56 -4.79 -0.43
CA ALA A 218 29.08 -4.10 -1.63
C ALA A 218 28.44 -2.74 -1.28
N LEU A 219 27.65 -2.70 -0.21
CA LEU A 219 27.00 -1.48 0.26
C LEU A 219 28.01 -0.48 0.87
N GLU A 220 28.95 -0.97 1.69
CA GLU A 220 30.03 -0.15 2.29
C GLU A 220 30.94 0.47 1.21
N ASP A 221 31.34 -0.32 0.22
CA ASP A 221 32.16 0.15 -0.91
C ASP A 221 31.40 1.17 -1.76
N SER A 222 30.08 0.99 -1.93
CA SER A 222 29.24 1.98 -2.61
C SER A 222 29.20 3.32 -1.88
N LEU A 223 29.16 3.33 -0.54
CA LEU A 223 29.23 4.57 0.25
C LEU A 223 30.60 5.26 0.15
N CYS A 224 31.68 4.48 0.08
CA CYS A 224 33.04 4.99 -0.08
C CYS A 224 33.37 5.44 -1.52
N GLY A 225 32.46 5.28 -2.47
CA GLY A 225 32.60 5.79 -3.83
C GLY A 225 33.05 4.79 -4.89
N CYS A 226 32.54 3.55 -4.82
CA CYS A 226 32.72 2.40 -5.73
C CYS A 226 34.03 1.62 -5.49
N SER A 227 33.93 0.29 -5.42
CA SER A 227 35.07 -0.63 -5.31
C SER A 227 35.83 -0.81 -6.62
N VAL A 228 35.14 -0.65 -7.74
CA VAL A 228 35.66 -0.77 -9.11
C VAL A 228 35.60 0.60 -9.77
N PRO A 229 36.69 1.09 -10.39
CA PRO A 229 36.69 2.38 -11.08
C PRO A 229 35.62 2.45 -12.17
N PRO A 230 35.03 3.64 -12.42
CA PRO A 230 34.15 3.86 -13.56
C PRO A 230 34.83 3.49 -14.89
N LEU A 231 34.04 3.03 -15.84
CA LEU A 231 34.53 2.69 -17.18
C LEU A 231 34.66 3.96 -18.03
N GLY A 232 35.73 4.05 -18.83
CA GLY A 232 35.91 5.18 -19.76
C GLY A 232 34.88 5.20 -20.90
N ALA A 233 34.27 4.05 -21.21
CA ALA A 233 33.19 3.91 -22.18
C ALA A 233 32.28 2.74 -21.77
N MET A 234 31.02 2.79 -22.21
CA MET A 234 30.04 1.72 -22.05
C MET A 234 29.51 1.33 -23.42
N THR A 235 29.30 0.03 -23.65
CA THR A 235 28.65 -0.49 -24.85
C THR A 235 27.36 -1.20 -24.47
N ILE A 236 26.49 -1.38 -25.46
CA ILE A 236 25.21 -2.10 -25.26
C ILE A 236 25.49 -3.55 -24.86
N ARG A 237 26.46 -4.21 -25.52
CA ARG A 237 26.90 -5.57 -25.16
C ARG A 237 27.28 -5.66 -23.68
N GLN A 238 28.07 -4.70 -23.19
CA GLN A 238 28.52 -4.69 -21.80
C GLN A 238 27.38 -4.41 -20.81
N TYR A 239 26.48 -3.49 -21.14
CA TYR A 239 25.30 -3.26 -20.31
C TYR A 239 24.37 -4.48 -20.26
N CYS A 240 24.12 -5.15 -21.40
CA CYS A 240 23.29 -6.35 -21.46
C CYS A 240 23.81 -7.47 -20.55
N LYS A 241 25.14 -7.59 -20.39
CA LYS A 241 25.75 -8.51 -19.41
C LYS A 241 25.31 -8.21 -17.99
N TYR A 242 25.45 -6.96 -17.54
CA TYR A 242 25.06 -6.56 -16.18
C TYR A 242 23.55 -6.68 -15.98
N PHE A 243 22.76 -6.30 -16.99
CA PHE A 243 21.31 -6.46 -16.97
C PHE A 243 20.92 -7.94 -16.80
N ARG A 244 21.51 -8.87 -17.56
CA ARG A 244 21.22 -10.31 -17.40
C ARG A 244 21.52 -10.80 -15.99
N ILE A 245 22.68 -10.45 -15.43
CA ILE A 245 23.08 -10.86 -14.07
C ILE A 245 22.03 -10.40 -13.05
N ALA A 246 21.60 -9.15 -13.13
CA ALA A 246 20.56 -8.62 -12.26
C ALA A 246 19.19 -9.28 -12.49
N HIS A 247 18.81 -9.46 -13.75
CA HIS A 247 17.52 -10.02 -14.12
C HIS A 247 17.41 -11.52 -13.74
N GLU A 248 18.48 -12.30 -13.81
CA GLU A 248 18.47 -13.70 -13.36
C GLU A 248 18.17 -13.82 -11.86
N VAL A 249 18.73 -12.91 -11.04
CA VAL A 249 18.43 -12.83 -9.60
C VAL A 249 16.96 -12.46 -9.37
N TYR A 250 16.49 -11.46 -10.11
CA TYR A 250 15.09 -11.02 -10.11
C TYR A 250 14.14 -12.17 -10.46
N SER A 251 14.34 -12.82 -11.60
CA SER A 251 13.51 -13.94 -12.05
C SER A 251 13.57 -15.12 -11.09
N ALA A 252 14.73 -15.44 -10.54
CA ALA A 252 14.84 -16.52 -9.54
C ALA A 252 14.04 -16.21 -8.26
N TYR A 253 14.00 -14.94 -7.84
CA TYR A 253 13.22 -14.51 -6.67
C TYR A 253 11.71 -14.67 -6.88
N TYR A 254 11.19 -14.23 -8.03
CA TYR A 254 9.75 -14.32 -8.33
C TYR A 254 9.31 -15.75 -8.69
N ARG A 255 10.17 -16.53 -9.37
CA ARG A 255 9.92 -17.96 -9.65
C ARG A 255 9.73 -18.78 -8.38
N LYS A 256 10.54 -18.53 -7.35
CA LYS A 256 10.37 -19.17 -6.02
C LYS A 256 9.02 -18.86 -5.36
N ARG A 257 8.34 -17.79 -5.78
CA ARG A 257 7.04 -17.36 -5.26
C ARG A 257 5.86 -17.78 -6.14
N GLY A 258 6.09 -18.68 -7.10
CA GLY A 258 5.04 -19.19 -7.98
C GLY A 258 4.60 -18.21 -9.05
N VAL A 259 5.27 -17.05 -9.18
CA VAL A 259 5.07 -16.16 -10.33
C VAL A 259 5.75 -16.83 -11.52
N ARG A 260 4.93 -17.22 -12.51
CA ARG A 260 5.43 -17.75 -13.77
C ARG A 260 5.93 -16.58 -14.60
N ASP A 261 7.24 -16.41 -14.67
CA ASP A 261 7.83 -15.67 -15.78
C ASP A 261 7.59 -16.46 -17.08
N CYS A 262 7.65 -15.77 -18.22
CA CYS A 262 7.83 -16.42 -19.51
C CYS A 262 8.98 -17.44 -19.39
N ILE A 263 8.73 -18.67 -19.83
CA ILE A 263 9.78 -19.70 -19.91
C ILE A 263 10.70 -19.24 -21.04
N TYR A 264 11.86 -18.69 -20.69
CA TYR A 264 12.89 -18.34 -21.67
C TYR A 264 13.61 -19.63 -22.07
N GLU A 265 13.59 -19.95 -23.35
CA GLU A 265 14.30 -21.10 -23.90
C GLU A 265 15.80 -20.93 -23.69
N ASP A 266 16.46 -22.00 -23.25
CA ASP A 266 17.91 -22.04 -23.12
C ASP A 266 18.53 -21.82 -24.50
N LEU A 267 19.27 -20.73 -24.66
CA LEU A 267 19.87 -20.27 -25.91
C LEU A 267 21.10 -21.13 -26.26
N GLN A 268 20.90 -22.41 -26.57
CA GLN A 268 21.99 -23.35 -26.85
C GLN A 268 22.70 -23.09 -28.19
N ASP A 269 22.05 -22.37 -29.11
CA ASP A 269 22.56 -22.10 -30.48
C ASP A 269 23.06 -20.65 -30.70
N VAL A 270 23.27 -19.86 -29.64
CA VAL A 270 23.73 -18.46 -29.74
C VAL A 270 25.22 -18.33 -29.43
N PRO A 271 26.01 -17.60 -30.24
CA PRO A 271 27.40 -17.28 -29.92
C PRO A 271 27.54 -16.66 -28.54
N GLU A 272 28.54 -17.09 -27.76
CA GLU A 272 28.75 -16.63 -26.38
C GLU A 272 28.77 -15.11 -26.26
N GLU A 273 29.36 -14.43 -27.24
CA GLU A 273 29.49 -12.98 -27.30
C GLU A 273 28.14 -12.25 -27.42
N LEU A 274 27.14 -12.88 -28.04
CA LEU A 274 25.79 -12.33 -28.24
C LEU A 274 24.78 -12.79 -27.19
N ARG A 275 25.15 -13.77 -26.36
CA ARG A 275 24.23 -14.40 -25.41
C ARG A 275 23.51 -13.41 -24.51
N ASP A 276 24.23 -12.41 -23.99
CA ASP A 276 23.67 -11.36 -23.13
C ASP A 276 22.70 -10.44 -23.89
N VAL A 277 23.00 -10.13 -25.15
CA VAL A 277 22.15 -9.27 -26.01
C VAL A 277 20.87 -10.00 -26.41
N VAL A 278 20.98 -11.29 -26.80
CA VAL A 278 19.81 -12.11 -27.11
C VAL A 278 18.93 -12.30 -25.87
N TYR A 279 19.54 -12.50 -24.70
CA TYR A 279 18.80 -12.53 -23.43
C TYR A 279 18.03 -11.21 -23.19
N TYR A 280 18.68 -10.06 -23.37
CA TYR A 280 18.04 -8.76 -23.23
C TYR A 280 16.86 -8.59 -24.20
N ASN A 281 17.05 -8.96 -25.46
CA ASN A 281 16.03 -8.93 -26.51
C ASN A 281 14.79 -9.76 -26.13
N GLN A 282 14.99 -10.96 -25.57
CA GLN A 282 13.90 -11.80 -25.09
C GLN A 282 13.14 -11.18 -23.92
N VAL A 283 13.86 -10.65 -22.93
CA VAL A 283 13.23 -10.07 -21.72
C VAL A 283 12.50 -8.78 -22.02
N LYS A 284 13.04 -7.95 -22.92
CA LYS A 284 12.52 -6.61 -23.23
C LYS A 284 11.64 -6.57 -24.47
N PHE A 285 11.49 -7.70 -25.18
CA PHE A 285 10.75 -7.81 -26.44
C PHE A 285 11.26 -6.82 -27.49
N LEU A 286 12.59 -6.80 -27.67
CA LEU A 286 13.30 -5.88 -28.57
C LEU A 286 14.24 -6.63 -29.51
N ASP A 287 14.71 -5.95 -30.54
CA ASP A 287 15.78 -6.42 -31.42
C ASP A 287 16.87 -5.36 -31.48
N VAL A 288 17.72 -5.37 -30.45
CA VAL A 288 18.74 -4.34 -30.24
C VAL A 288 19.78 -4.34 -31.37
N GLU A 289 20.12 -5.50 -31.92
CA GLU A 289 21.13 -5.64 -32.99
C GLU A 289 20.67 -5.05 -34.32
N LYS A 290 19.35 -4.96 -34.56
CA LYS A 290 18.80 -4.26 -35.73
C LYS A 290 18.74 -2.75 -35.58
N LEU A 291 18.70 -2.27 -34.34
CA LEU A 291 18.45 -0.85 -34.02
C LEU A 291 19.74 -0.08 -33.74
N TYR A 292 20.79 -0.77 -33.30
CA TYR A 292 22.03 -0.20 -32.79
C TYR A 292 23.25 -1.05 -33.16
N ASP A 293 24.40 -0.39 -33.31
CA ASP A 293 25.70 -1.05 -33.19
C ASP A 293 25.99 -1.32 -31.71
N ILE A 294 25.98 -2.61 -31.34
CA ILE A 294 26.07 -3.06 -29.94
C ILE A 294 27.42 -2.79 -29.27
N ASP A 295 28.46 -2.50 -30.07
CA ASP A 295 29.81 -2.19 -29.59
C ASP A 295 30.16 -0.70 -29.71
N SER A 296 29.25 0.13 -30.25
CA SER A 296 29.44 1.57 -30.39
C SER A 296 29.05 2.32 -29.11
N PRO A 297 29.98 3.07 -28.47
CA PRO A 297 29.64 3.94 -27.34
C PRO A 297 28.65 5.05 -27.71
N ALA A 298 28.64 5.50 -28.97
CA ALA A 298 27.70 6.51 -29.43
C ALA A 298 26.26 5.95 -29.51
N ASP A 299 26.12 4.71 -29.96
CA ASP A 299 24.82 4.04 -30.00
C ASP A 299 24.36 3.66 -28.59
N PHE A 300 25.30 3.35 -27.69
CA PHE A 300 24.98 3.16 -26.28
C PHE A 300 24.29 4.39 -25.65
N MET A 301 24.76 5.61 -25.94
CA MET A 301 24.11 6.84 -25.45
C MET A 301 22.66 6.97 -25.88
N ARG A 302 22.34 6.52 -27.09
CA ARG A 302 20.98 6.52 -27.60
C ARG A 302 20.17 5.41 -26.94
N PHE A 303 20.72 4.20 -26.90
CA PHE A 303 20.12 3.06 -26.23
C PHE A 303 19.75 3.35 -24.77
N ALA A 304 20.64 3.98 -24.00
CA ALA A 304 20.40 4.29 -22.58
C ALA A 304 19.27 5.31 -22.37
N LYS A 305 18.97 6.16 -23.36
CA LYS A 305 17.82 7.08 -23.33
C LYS A 305 16.53 6.40 -23.76
N ASP A 306 16.62 5.55 -24.78
CA ASP A 306 15.46 4.90 -25.40
C ASP A 306 14.95 3.72 -24.54
N HIS A 307 15.82 3.09 -23.74
CA HIS A 307 15.51 1.87 -23.00
C HIS A 307 15.75 1.99 -21.51
N TYR A 308 14.67 1.90 -20.73
CA TYR A 308 14.74 1.98 -19.27
C TYR A 308 15.09 0.63 -18.63
N GLY A 309 16.03 0.65 -17.67
CA GLY A 309 16.63 -0.52 -17.03
C GLY A 309 15.79 -1.23 -15.96
N GLU A 310 14.45 -1.10 -16.00
CA GLU A 310 13.58 -1.73 -15.01
C GLU A 310 13.60 -3.26 -15.10
N LEU A 311 13.68 -3.94 -13.95
CA LEU A 311 13.56 -5.39 -13.84
C LEU A 311 12.08 -5.76 -13.67
N GLY A 312 11.43 -6.18 -14.75
CA GLY A 312 9.99 -6.49 -14.75
C GLY A 312 9.12 -5.31 -14.34
N PHE A 313 8.09 -5.56 -13.52
CA PHE A 313 7.17 -4.53 -12.98
C PHE A 313 7.45 -4.23 -11.50
N SER A 314 8.73 -4.19 -11.13
CA SER A 314 9.13 -4.13 -9.71
C SER A 314 9.59 -2.76 -9.24
N ARG A 315 9.74 -1.80 -10.16
CA ARG A 315 10.38 -0.50 -9.90
C ARG A 315 11.77 -0.62 -9.26
N LEU A 316 12.43 -1.76 -9.48
CA LEU A 316 13.84 -2.01 -9.25
C LEU A 316 14.55 -1.86 -10.58
N ASN A 317 15.50 -0.93 -10.67
CA ASN A 317 16.15 -0.57 -11.92
C ASN A 317 17.65 -0.84 -11.83
N VAL A 318 18.20 -1.29 -12.94
CA VAL A 318 19.64 -1.39 -13.18
C VAL A 318 19.94 -0.57 -14.41
N VAL A 319 20.54 0.60 -14.22
CA VAL A 319 20.81 1.55 -15.31
C VAL A 319 22.30 1.81 -15.41
N ALA A 320 22.76 2.16 -16.60
CA ALA A 320 24.09 2.74 -16.72
C ALA A 320 24.01 4.24 -16.47
N GLU A 321 24.88 4.75 -15.61
CA GLU A 321 24.92 6.15 -15.24
C GLU A 321 26.31 6.70 -15.54
N ASP A 322 26.35 7.81 -16.27
CA ASP A 322 27.51 8.71 -16.38
C ASP A 322 27.24 9.85 -15.40
N ALA A 323 27.35 9.52 -14.11
CA ALA A 323 27.01 10.41 -13.00
C ALA A 323 27.99 11.61 -12.96
N GLU A 324 27.85 12.51 -11.98
CA GLU A 324 28.73 13.67 -11.75
C GLU A 324 30.24 13.34 -11.57
N ARG A 325 30.63 12.06 -11.67
CA ARG A 325 32.01 11.57 -11.66
C ARG A 325 32.37 11.09 -13.07
N PRO A 326 33.55 11.44 -13.62
CA PRO A 326 33.91 11.05 -14.98
C PRO A 326 33.92 9.52 -15.17
N GLY A 327 33.01 9.00 -15.98
CA GLY A 327 32.95 7.60 -16.43
C GLY A 327 31.67 6.85 -16.08
N TRP A 328 31.48 5.71 -16.73
CA TRP A 328 30.28 4.90 -16.65
C TRP A 328 30.27 3.93 -15.47
N LEU A 329 29.15 3.94 -14.76
CA LEU A 329 28.82 3.04 -13.66
C LEU A 329 27.52 2.29 -13.96
N ILE A 330 27.27 1.21 -13.23
CA ILE A 330 25.98 0.54 -13.14
C ILE A 330 25.34 0.96 -11.83
N ALA A 331 24.18 1.60 -11.90
CA ALA A 331 23.44 2.09 -10.77
C ALA A 331 22.22 1.21 -10.50
N VAL A 332 22.04 0.80 -9.23
CA VAL A 332 20.90 0.03 -8.77
C VAL A 332 19.96 0.94 -7.97
N PHE A 333 18.74 1.11 -8.47
CA PHE A 333 17.70 1.93 -7.83
C PHE A 333 16.50 1.09 -7.41
N ASN A 334 16.10 1.18 -6.14
CA ASN A 334 14.91 0.50 -5.66
C ASN A 334 13.85 1.50 -5.22
N SER A 335 12.66 1.42 -5.81
CA SER A 335 11.58 2.32 -5.43
C SER A 335 10.73 1.78 -4.28
N TYR A 336 10.44 0.47 -4.26
CA TYR A 336 9.49 -0.11 -3.30
C TYR A 336 10.19 -0.76 -2.11
N SER A 337 9.73 -0.45 -0.91
CA SER A 337 10.34 -1.01 0.30
C SER A 337 10.18 -2.54 0.39
N ALA A 338 9.10 -3.09 -0.20
CA ALA A 338 8.87 -4.53 -0.28
C ALA A 338 9.96 -5.29 -1.05
N ASN A 339 10.72 -4.58 -1.89
CA ASN A 339 11.80 -5.14 -2.70
C ASN A 339 13.20 -4.89 -2.11
N ALA A 340 13.32 -4.33 -0.89
CA ALA A 340 14.61 -4.01 -0.29
C ALA A 340 15.57 -5.22 -0.27
N GLY A 341 15.10 -6.39 0.17
CA GLY A 341 15.91 -7.62 0.17
C GLY A 341 16.33 -8.08 -1.22
N LEU A 342 15.43 -7.94 -2.22
CA LEU A 342 15.74 -8.28 -3.61
C LEU A 342 16.75 -7.31 -4.22
N ALA A 343 16.61 -6.01 -3.95
CA ALA A 343 17.53 -4.98 -4.41
C ALA A 343 18.95 -5.24 -3.91
N ILE A 344 19.10 -5.64 -2.64
CA ILE A 344 20.39 -6.04 -2.06
C ILE A 344 20.95 -7.26 -2.79
N GLU A 345 20.16 -8.31 -3.01
CA GLU A 345 20.62 -9.52 -3.73
C GLU A 345 21.06 -9.24 -5.18
N VAL A 346 20.35 -8.34 -5.87
CA VAL A 346 20.72 -7.87 -7.22
C VAL A 346 22.04 -7.12 -7.17
N ALA A 347 22.17 -6.14 -6.26
CA ALA A 347 23.40 -5.38 -6.09
C ALA A 347 24.59 -6.28 -5.73
N THR A 348 24.39 -7.25 -4.83
CA THR A 348 25.42 -8.22 -4.44
C THR A 348 25.89 -9.06 -5.62
N SER A 349 24.99 -9.49 -6.50
CA SER A 349 25.36 -10.28 -7.69
C SER A 349 26.13 -9.45 -8.72
N LEU A 350 25.74 -8.19 -8.92
CA LEU A 350 26.49 -7.25 -9.76
C LEU A 350 27.88 -6.97 -9.19
N TYR A 351 27.99 -6.75 -7.88
CA TYR A 351 29.26 -6.55 -7.19
C TYR A 351 30.20 -7.76 -7.38
N LYS A 352 29.69 -8.98 -7.20
CA LYS A 352 30.44 -10.23 -7.43
C LYS A 352 30.93 -10.38 -8.87
N SER A 353 30.21 -9.83 -9.83
CA SER A 353 30.61 -9.87 -11.25
C SER A 353 31.73 -8.89 -11.61
N GLY A 354 32.15 -8.04 -10.66
CA GLY A 354 33.12 -6.97 -10.90
C GLY A 354 32.52 -5.77 -11.64
N ALA A 355 31.21 -5.55 -11.53
CA ALA A 355 30.57 -4.37 -12.12
C ALA A 355 31.09 -3.08 -11.46
N PRO A 356 31.28 -1.99 -12.23
CA PRO A 356 31.52 -0.65 -11.69
C PRO A 356 30.22 -0.15 -11.05
N LEU A 357 29.95 -0.56 -9.82
CA LEU A 357 28.61 -0.50 -9.20
C LEU A 357 28.46 0.70 -8.26
N ILE A 358 27.32 1.38 -8.37
CA ILE A 358 26.76 2.26 -7.34
C ILE A 358 25.38 1.77 -6.92
N ILE A 359 25.11 1.80 -5.62
CA ILE A 359 23.86 1.32 -5.02
C ILE A 359 23.17 2.51 -4.38
N ASN A 360 22.01 2.90 -4.92
CA ASN A 360 21.21 3.95 -4.31
C ASN A 360 20.61 3.44 -2.99
N ASP A 361 20.50 4.35 -2.02
CA ASP A 361 20.07 4.03 -0.66
C ASP A 361 20.96 2.99 0.08
N ALA A 362 22.25 2.88 -0.29
CA ALA A 362 23.17 1.94 0.34
C ALA A 362 23.22 2.05 1.87
N ASP A 363 23.23 3.28 2.41
CA ASP A 363 23.17 3.54 3.86
C ASP A 363 21.89 2.96 4.49
N LYS A 364 20.75 3.11 3.82
CA LYS A 364 19.47 2.59 4.29
C LYS A 364 19.45 1.07 4.29
N PHE A 365 19.96 0.44 3.23
CA PHE A 365 20.12 -1.01 3.16
C PHE A 365 21.07 -1.54 4.23
N LEU A 366 22.17 -0.85 4.54
CA LEU A 366 23.06 -1.23 5.63
C LEU A 366 22.33 -1.26 6.97
N LYS A 367 21.56 -0.20 7.27
CA LYS A 367 20.78 -0.13 8.51
C LYS A 367 19.74 -1.25 8.59
N ILE A 368 19.09 -1.62 7.47
CA ILE A 368 18.17 -2.76 7.40
C ILE A 368 18.89 -4.08 7.76
N ILE A 369 20.05 -4.36 7.14
CA ILE A 369 20.80 -5.61 7.36
C ILE A 369 21.40 -5.71 8.77
N ARG A 370 21.75 -4.56 9.35
CA ARG A 370 22.25 -4.45 10.72
C ARG A 370 21.14 -4.37 11.77
N GLU A 371 19.88 -4.27 11.33
CA GLU A 371 18.70 -4.07 12.19
C GLU A 371 18.77 -2.80 13.04
N GLU A 372 19.42 -1.77 12.50
CA GLU A 372 19.66 -0.47 13.12
C GLU A 372 18.57 0.56 12.75
N ASP A 373 17.66 0.24 11.82
CA ASP A 373 16.52 1.07 11.46
C ASP A 373 15.20 0.57 12.10
N TYR A 374 14.09 1.08 11.57
CA TYR A 374 12.74 0.81 12.02
C TYR A 374 11.90 0.20 10.89
N VAL A 375 10.83 -0.49 11.30
CA VAL A 375 9.73 -0.89 10.42
C VAL A 375 8.56 0.04 10.70
N ARG A 376 8.07 0.72 9.67
CA ARG A 376 6.91 1.59 9.77
C ARG A 376 5.63 0.76 9.80
N LEU A 377 4.80 0.98 10.80
CA LEU A 377 3.47 0.38 10.91
C LEU A 377 2.47 1.30 10.22
N VAL A 378 1.77 0.80 9.21
CA VAL A 378 0.81 1.57 8.41
C VAL A 378 -0.49 0.79 8.21
N PRO A 379 -1.62 1.48 8.00
CA PRO A 379 -2.87 0.80 7.66
C PRO A 379 -2.84 0.12 6.28
N ASP A 380 -2.22 0.78 5.30
CA ASP A 380 -2.07 0.30 3.92
C ASP A 380 -0.60 0.51 3.47
N SER A 381 0.00 -0.55 2.93
CA SER A 381 1.36 -0.59 2.40
C SER A 381 1.43 -0.62 0.88
N TYR A 382 0.29 -0.64 0.19
CA TYR A 382 0.24 -0.70 -1.25
C TYR A 382 1.02 0.47 -1.88
N HIS A 383 1.89 0.14 -2.84
CA HIS A 383 2.80 1.09 -3.48
C HIS A 383 3.62 1.97 -2.51
N ASN A 384 4.03 1.44 -1.36
CA ASN A 384 4.92 2.19 -0.47
C ASN A 384 6.31 2.41 -1.12
N TYR A 385 6.58 3.66 -1.47
CA TYR A 385 7.87 4.09 -1.98
C TYR A 385 8.83 4.31 -0.82
N MET A 386 9.98 3.65 -0.89
CA MET A 386 11.04 3.68 0.13
C MET A 386 11.60 5.09 0.34
N GLY A 387 11.53 5.97 -0.67
CA GLY A 387 11.97 7.36 -0.60
C GLY A 387 11.03 8.31 0.17
N TYR A 388 9.81 7.89 0.51
CA TYR A 388 8.82 8.75 1.21
C TYR A 388 8.87 8.64 2.73
N GLN A 389 9.79 7.86 3.30
CA GLN A 389 9.86 7.63 4.74
C GLN A 389 11.30 7.37 5.18
N GLU A 390 11.57 7.51 6.47
CA GLU A 390 12.90 7.23 7.03
C GLU A 390 13.11 5.72 7.22
N GLU A 391 12.04 4.98 7.54
CA GLU A 391 12.08 3.54 7.79
C GLU A 391 12.42 2.72 6.55
N GLY A 392 13.18 1.64 6.73
CA GLY A 392 13.60 0.79 5.61
C GLY A 392 12.46 0.01 4.97
N THR A 393 11.43 -0.34 5.75
CA THR A 393 10.25 -1.10 5.26
C THR A 393 8.98 -0.70 5.98
N VAL A 394 7.83 -0.92 5.33
CA VAL A 394 6.50 -0.89 5.95
C VAL A 394 6.00 -2.28 6.33
N TYR A 395 5.10 -2.32 7.31
CA TYR A 395 4.30 -3.48 7.65
C TYR A 395 2.85 -3.08 7.95
N GLU A 396 1.91 -3.79 7.33
CA GLU A 396 0.49 -3.68 7.65
C GLU A 396 0.14 -4.56 8.84
N LEU A 397 -0.28 -3.93 9.93
CA LEU A 397 -0.72 -4.68 11.11
C LEU A 397 -2.08 -5.36 10.80
N PRO A 398 -2.20 -6.70 10.95
CA PRO A 398 -3.49 -7.38 10.80
C PRO A 398 -4.48 -6.92 11.88
N TRP A 399 -5.77 -7.10 11.62
CA TRP A 399 -6.79 -6.90 12.65
C TRP A 399 -6.60 -7.86 13.81
N GLU A 400 -6.95 -7.44 15.03
CA GLU A 400 -6.75 -8.28 16.23
C GLU A 400 -7.50 -9.62 16.09
N TYR A 401 -8.70 -9.62 15.51
CA TYR A 401 -9.48 -10.83 15.25
C TYR A 401 -8.87 -11.75 14.17
N GLU A 402 -7.95 -11.24 13.34
CA GLU A 402 -7.20 -12.02 12.34
C GLU A 402 -5.98 -12.72 12.96
N CYS A 403 -5.66 -12.44 14.23
CA CYS A 403 -4.50 -12.97 14.93
C CYS A 403 -4.90 -14.14 15.82
N SER A 404 -4.30 -15.32 15.61
CA SER A 404 -4.55 -16.49 16.46
C SER A 404 -3.42 -17.50 16.42
N ASP A 405 -3.38 -18.41 17.40
CA ASP A 405 -2.35 -19.44 17.56
C ASP A 405 -2.56 -20.66 16.65
N ASN A 406 -3.45 -20.56 15.65
CA ASN A 406 -3.82 -21.68 14.77
C ASN A 406 -2.80 -22.01 13.67
N GLY A 407 -1.65 -21.31 13.62
CA GLY A 407 -0.60 -21.48 12.63
C GLY A 407 -0.93 -21.03 11.20
N LYS A 408 -2.19 -20.62 10.94
CA LYS A 408 -2.64 -20.08 9.63
C LYS A 408 -2.74 -18.56 9.64
N SER A 409 -2.82 -17.96 10.82
CA SER A 409 -2.97 -16.52 11.00
C SER A 409 -1.68 -15.76 10.68
N PRO A 410 -1.75 -14.51 10.20
CA PRO A 410 -0.56 -13.71 9.93
C PRO A 410 0.32 -13.50 11.17
N LEU A 411 -0.30 -13.37 12.35
CA LEU A 411 0.34 -13.25 13.65
C LEU A 411 -0.40 -14.10 14.68
N THR A 412 0.31 -14.52 15.72
CA THR A 412 -0.32 -14.97 16.95
C THR A 412 -0.90 -13.80 17.74
N ALA A 413 -1.82 -14.06 18.66
CA ALA A 413 -2.36 -13.03 19.55
C ALA A 413 -1.25 -12.43 20.44
N GLY A 414 -0.26 -13.24 20.84
CA GLY A 414 0.91 -12.79 21.59
C GLY A 414 1.82 -11.85 20.77
N GLN A 415 2.14 -12.23 19.54
CA GLN A 415 2.96 -11.40 18.63
C GLN A 415 2.28 -10.05 18.37
N TYR A 416 0.98 -10.04 18.09
CA TYR A 416 0.22 -8.80 17.89
C TYR A 416 0.32 -7.86 19.10
N LYS A 417 0.05 -8.37 20.30
CA LYS A 417 0.11 -7.57 21.54
C LYS A 417 1.52 -7.03 21.81
N GLU A 418 2.54 -7.81 21.51
CA GLU A 418 3.93 -7.40 21.69
C GLU A 418 4.37 -6.32 20.69
N ILE A 419 3.95 -6.41 19.42
CA ILE A 419 4.19 -5.33 18.44
C ILE A 419 3.51 -4.05 18.91
N VAL A 420 2.25 -4.13 19.31
CA VAL A 420 1.47 -2.97 19.75
C VAL A 420 2.11 -2.28 20.96
N SER A 421 2.64 -3.05 21.92
CA SER A 421 3.24 -2.49 23.14
C SER A 421 4.63 -1.88 22.93
N LEU A 422 5.41 -2.37 21.96
CA LEU A 422 6.75 -1.88 21.66
C LEU A 422 6.78 -0.79 20.59
N ALA A 423 5.69 -0.60 19.86
CA ALA A 423 5.61 0.40 18.81
C ALA A 423 5.53 1.85 19.34
N GLU A 424 6.25 2.73 18.68
CA GLU A 424 6.13 4.18 18.79
C GLU A 424 4.97 4.64 17.89
N TRP A 425 3.81 4.91 18.50
CA TRP A 425 2.61 5.35 17.78
C TRP A 425 2.60 6.88 17.59
N GLN A 426 2.28 7.31 16.37
CA GLN A 426 2.06 8.73 16.09
C GLN A 426 0.77 9.22 16.72
N GLU A 427 0.72 10.52 17.03
CA GLU A 427 -0.50 11.16 17.49
C GLU A 427 -1.58 11.08 16.40
N VAL A 428 -2.81 10.73 16.80
CA VAL A 428 -3.94 10.71 15.88
C VAL A 428 -4.26 12.14 15.46
N GLU A 429 -4.47 12.35 14.17
CA GLU A 429 -4.82 13.65 13.60
C GLU A 429 -6.07 14.23 14.30
N LYS A 430 -5.95 15.46 14.82
CA LYS A 430 -6.99 16.08 15.63
C LYS A 430 -7.81 17.06 14.80
N VAL A 431 -9.13 16.98 14.97
CA VAL A 431 -10.04 18.02 14.51
C VAL A 431 -9.84 19.27 15.38
N LYS A 432 -9.93 20.46 14.78
CA LYS A 432 -9.78 21.75 15.47
C LYS A 432 -10.89 22.70 15.02
N VAL A 433 -11.32 23.59 15.92
CA VAL A 433 -12.08 24.78 15.54
C VAL A 433 -11.10 25.92 15.22
N PRO A 434 -11.42 26.81 14.27
CA PRO A 434 -10.60 27.97 13.91
C PRO A 434 -10.26 28.91 15.08
#